data_AF-A0A140GRC7-F1
#
_entry.id   AF-A0A140GRC7-F1
#
_cell.length_a   1.000
_cell.length_b   1.000
_cell.length_c   1.000
_cell.angle_alpha   90.00
_cell.angle_beta   90.00
_cell.angle_gamma   90.00
#
_symmetry.space_group_name_H-M   'P 1'
#
loop_
_entity.id
_entity.type
_entity.pdbx_description
1 polymer ?
#
loop_
_entity_poly.entity_id
_entity_poly.type
_entity_poly.pdbx_seq_one_letter_code
_entity_poly.pdbx_strand_id
1 'polypeptide(L)'
;MNEEILREIHKYIKIPKSINIGDKLYYEQYSDNKDIVNSLTYQKDLSNNNWIGFIKLLEIRSQAEFNGQLLCEEINNDMKIFMAEDEEYLQVISNDDEEKIPLQKKQVNIGVDSCSYNMKVDDIELTVDTSINGLIGFVREYFSNEGILRGIAVTIACNDNFDIAKTQIDKLFTSVA
;
A
#
# COMPACT_ATOMS: atom_id res chain seq x y z
N MET A 1 17.01 -12.11 8.69
CA MET A 1 15.54 -12.30 8.68
C MET A 1 15.23 -12.96 7.37
N ASN A 2 14.62 -14.13 7.40
CA ASN A 2 14.22 -14.87 6.21
C ASN A 2 12.71 -14.69 6.04
N GLU A 3 12.28 -14.38 4.82
CA GLU A 3 10.87 -14.20 4.49
C GLU A 3 10.42 -15.31 3.52
N GLU A 4 9.27 -15.89 3.79
CA GLU A 4 8.63 -16.91 2.98
C GLU A 4 7.20 -16.45 2.63
N ILE A 5 6.88 -16.40 1.34
CA ILE A 5 5.50 -16.15 0.88
C ILE A 5 4.71 -17.45 1.04
N LEU A 6 3.73 -17.44 1.95
CA LEU A 6 2.85 -18.58 2.20
C LEU A 6 1.67 -18.62 1.21
N ARG A 7 1.08 -17.45 0.95
CA ARG A 7 -0.07 -17.27 0.05
C ARG A 7 0.09 -15.98 -0.73
N GLU A 8 -0.39 -15.99 -1.97
CA GLU A 8 -0.39 -14.82 -2.83
C GLU A 8 -1.66 -14.82 -3.68
N ILE A 9 -2.30 -13.66 -3.79
CA ILE A 9 -3.36 -13.42 -4.77
C ILE A 9 -3.05 -12.19 -5.60
N HIS A 10 -3.47 -12.24 -6.86
CA HIS A 10 -3.39 -11.14 -7.81
C HIS A 10 -4.79 -10.81 -8.28
N LYS A 11 -5.12 -9.53 -8.29
CA LYS A 11 -6.41 -9.04 -8.79
C LYS A 11 -6.20 -7.81 -9.64
N TYR A 12 -6.49 -7.92 -10.94
CA TYR A 12 -6.61 -6.75 -11.79
C TYR A 12 -7.79 -5.90 -11.33
N ILE A 13 -7.59 -4.59 -11.32
CA ILE A 13 -8.58 -3.63 -10.87
C ILE A 13 -8.85 -2.57 -11.93
N LYS A 14 -10.08 -2.07 -11.93
CA LYS A 14 -10.37 -0.79 -12.55
C LYS A 14 -9.73 0.30 -11.71
N ILE A 15 -9.10 1.28 -12.36
CA ILE A 15 -8.51 2.41 -11.65
C ILE A 15 -9.61 3.19 -10.95
N PRO A 16 -9.49 3.39 -9.63
CA PRO A 16 -10.43 4.22 -8.90
C PRO A 16 -10.29 5.67 -9.35
N LYS A 17 -11.38 6.44 -9.28
CA LYS A 17 -11.34 7.90 -9.49
C LYS A 17 -10.57 8.59 -8.38
N SER A 18 -10.59 8.06 -7.16
CA SER A 18 -9.86 8.63 -6.04
C SER A 18 -9.45 7.60 -5.00
N ILE A 19 -8.33 7.84 -4.34
CA ILE A 19 -7.86 7.07 -3.20
C ILE A 19 -7.51 8.03 -2.07
N ASN A 20 -7.97 7.70 -0.87
CA ASN A 20 -7.54 8.33 0.38
C ASN A 20 -7.12 7.23 1.36
N ILE A 21 -5.90 7.35 1.90
CA ILE A 21 -5.31 6.35 2.80
C ILE A 21 -4.70 7.07 4.00
N GLY A 22 -4.95 6.51 5.16
CA GLY A 22 -4.49 7.04 6.44
C GLY A 22 -5.66 7.58 7.24
N ASP A 23 -5.45 7.68 8.54
CA ASP A 23 -6.42 8.27 9.44
C ASP A 23 -5.99 9.70 9.79
N LYS A 24 -6.96 10.61 9.91
CA LYS A 24 -6.73 11.94 10.48
C LYS A 24 -6.70 11.90 12.01
N LEU A 25 -6.89 10.72 12.61
CA LEU A 25 -6.67 10.54 14.03
C LEU A 25 -5.24 10.95 14.40
N TYR A 26 -5.21 11.75 15.44
CA TYR A 26 -4.11 12.59 15.87
C TYR A 26 -2.97 11.73 16.42
N TYR A 27 -1.76 11.93 15.87
CA TYR A 27 -0.54 11.50 16.53
C TYR A 27 -0.25 12.41 17.72
N GLU A 28 -0.40 11.89 18.94
CA GLU A 28 -0.19 12.67 20.17
C GLU A 28 1.15 13.41 20.20
N GLN A 29 2.19 12.77 19.69
CA GLN A 29 3.55 13.32 19.60
C GLN A 29 3.75 14.40 18.53
N TYR A 30 2.84 14.53 17.55
CA TYR A 30 2.92 15.50 16.45
C TYR A 30 1.77 16.50 16.46
N SER A 31 1.03 16.56 17.57
CA SER A 31 -0.12 17.43 17.81
C SER A 31 0.06 18.87 17.39
N ASP A 32 1.24 19.40 17.70
CA ASP A 32 1.58 20.80 17.58
C ASP A 32 2.09 21.12 16.17
N ASN A 33 2.28 20.10 15.31
CA ASN A 33 2.76 20.23 13.95
C ASN A 33 1.79 19.59 12.93
N LYS A 34 0.80 20.38 12.53
CA LYS A 34 -0.23 19.98 11.55
C LYS A 34 0.35 19.58 10.19
N ASP A 35 1.48 20.15 9.78
CA ASP A 35 2.09 19.82 8.50
C ASP A 35 2.64 18.39 8.50
N ILE A 36 3.24 17.95 9.62
CA ILE A 36 3.65 16.56 9.81
C ILE A 36 2.43 15.64 9.80
N VAL A 37 1.37 15.96 10.54
CA VAL A 37 0.15 15.12 10.57
C VAL A 37 -0.49 15.00 9.19
N ASN A 38 -0.60 16.10 8.44
CA ASN A 38 -1.13 16.08 7.08
C ASN A 38 -0.28 15.23 6.13
N SER A 39 1.04 15.19 6.34
CA SER A 39 1.96 14.38 5.53
C SER A 39 1.81 12.86 5.75
N LEU A 40 1.11 12.44 6.82
CA LEU A 40 0.86 11.04 7.15
C LEU A 40 -0.42 10.48 6.54
N THR A 41 -1.13 11.31 5.75
CA THR A 41 -2.27 10.88 4.94
C THR A 41 -1.93 11.03 3.46
N TYR A 42 -2.45 10.11 2.65
CA TYR A 42 -2.32 10.17 1.20
C TYR A 42 -3.68 10.36 0.57
N GLN A 43 -3.84 11.45 -0.18
CA GLN A 43 -5.04 11.71 -0.98
C GLN A 43 -4.65 11.96 -2.42
N LYS A 44 -5.29 11.23 -3.34
CA LYS A 44 -5.07 11.38 -4.77
C LYS A 44 -6.35 11.28 -5.57
N ASP A 45 -6.53 12.26 -6.46
CA ASP A 45 -7.50 12.20 -7.54
C ASP A 45 -6.81 11.59 -8.77
N LEU A 46 -7.45 10.58 -9.34
CA LEU A 46 -7.02 9.80 -10.49
C LEU A 46 -8.07 9.84 -11.60
N SER A 47 -9.06 10.73 -11.49
CA SER A 47 -10.09 10.91 -12.50
C SER A 47 -9.47 11.31 -13.85
N ASN A 48 -9.95 10.67 -14.92
CA ASN A 48 -9.50 10.83 -16.32
C ASN A 48 -8.21 10.11 -16.74
N ASN A 49 -7.72 9.15 -15.94
CA ASN A 49 -6.59 8.32 -16.32
C ASN A 49 -7.07 7.00 -16.95
N ASN A 50 -6.55 6.64 -18.13
CA ASN A 50 -6.78 5.31 -18.75
C ASN A 50 -5.77 4.28 -18.26
N TRP A 51 -5.32 4.45 -17.02
CA TRP A 51 -4.31 3.63 -16.40
C TRP A 51 -4.83 2.21 -16.17
N ILE A 52 -3.88 1.33 -15.91
CA ILE A 52 -4.11 -0.06 -15.54
C ILE A 52 -3.52 -0.32 -14.16
N GLY A 53 -4.08 -1.30 -13.46
CA GLY A 53 -3.60 -1.62 -12.13
C GLY A 53 -3.98 -3.01 -11.66
N PHE A 54 -3.23 -3.49 -10.68
CA PHE A 54 -3.55 -4.71 -9.96
C PHE A 54 -3.20 -4.57 -8.47
N ILE A 55 -3.80 -5.48 -7.69
CA ILE A 55 -3.53 -5.63 -6.27
C ILE A 55 -2.85 -6.98 -6.08
N LYS A 56 -1.78 -6.98 -5.28
CA LYS A 56 -1.17 -8.17 -4.69
C LYS A 56 -1.52 -8.19 -3.20
N LEU A 57 -2.07 -9.29 -2.71
CA LEU A 57 -2.13 -9.57 -1.28
C LEU A 57 -1.23 -10.76 -1.00
N LEU A 58 -0.32 -10.58 -0.06
CA LEU A 58 0.70 -11.56 0.32
C LEU A 58 0.48 -11.96 1.78
N GLU A 59 0.53 -13.26 2.07
CA GLU A 59 0.75 -13.77 3.42
C GLU A 59 2.22 -14.12 3.55
N ILE A 60 2.93 -13.43 4.44
CA ILE A 60 4.38 -13.51 4.58
C ILE A 60 4.70 -14.04 5.96
N ARG A 61 5.48 -15.12 6.00
CA ARG A 61 6.13 -15.59 7.22
C ARG A 61 7.53 -15.00 7.29
N SER A 62 7.81 -14.28 8.36
CA SER A 62 9.13 -13.72 8.66
C SER A 62 9.74 -14.46 9.84
N GLN A 63 10.94 -15.00 9.66
CA GLN A 63 11.68 -15.73 10.70
C GLN A 63 13.04 -15.06 10.96
N ALA A 64 13.38 -14.89 12.24
CA ALA A 64 14.73 -14.50 12.64
C ALA A 64 15.38 -15.66 13.40
N GLU A 65 16.59 -16.03 12.98
CA GLU A 65 17.39 -17.07 13.63
C GLU A 65 18.71 -16.51 14.14
N PHE A 66 19.18 -17.04 15.26
CA PHE A 66 20.51 -16.78 15.79
C PHE A 66 21.15 -18.08 16.25
N ASN A 67 22.34 -18.39 15.73
CA ASN A 67 23.06 -19.64 15.98
C ASN A 67 22.22 -20.92 15.72
N GLY A 68 21.38 -20.89 14.68
CA GLY A 68 20.51 -22.01 14.32
C GLY A 68 19.32 -22.24 15.26
N GLN A 69 19.04 -21.29 16.16
CA GLN A 69 17.82 -21.27 16.97
C GLN A 69 16.87 -20.19 16.46
N LEU A 70 15.61 -20.54 16.29
CA LEU A 70 14.53 -19.60 15.97
C LEU A 70 14.35 -18.64 17.15
N LEU A 71 14.52 -17.34 16.88
CA LEU A 71 14.32 -16.26 17.85
C LEU A 71 12.89 -15.73 17.81
N CYS A 72 12.36 -15.48 16.61
CA CYS A 72 10.99 -15.06 16.40
C CYS A 72 10.46 -15.56 15.06
N GLU A 73 9.14 -15.75 15.02
CA GLU A 73 8.37 -16.05 13.83
C GLU A 73 7.11 -15.18 13.86
N GLU A 74 6.84 -14.49 12.76
CA GLU A 74 5.66 -13.66 12.59
C GLU A 74 5.01 -13.98 11.25
N ILE A 75 3.68 -13.95 11.23
CA ILE A 75 2.90 -14.05 9.99
C ILE A 75 2.17 -12.72 9.82
N ASN A 76 2.49 -12.02 8.74
CA ASN A 76 1.91 -10.73 8.41
C ASN A 76 1.29 -10.78 7.01
N ASN A 77 0.30 -9.94 6.77
CA ASN A 77 -0.26 -9.79 5.43
C ASN A 77 0.12 -8.43 4.84
N ASP A 78 0.48 -8.42 3.57
CA ASP A 78 0.84 -7.19 2.85
C ASP A 78 -0.15 -6.97 1.71
N MET A 79 -0.86 -5.85 1.72
CA MET A 79 -1.63 -5.37 0.60
C MET A 79 -0.80 -4.37 -0.21
N LYS A 80 -0.60 -4.69 -1.49
CA LYS A 80 0.14 -3.86 -2.43
C LYS A 80 -0.74 -3.51 -3.62
N ILE A 81 -0.85 -2.23 -3.93
CA ILE A 81 -1.67 -1.72 -5.04
C ILE A 81 -0.74 -1.04 -6.02
N PHE A 82 -0.77 -1.46 -7.28
CA PHE A 82 0.05 -0.90 -8.34
C PHE A 82 -0.86 -0.34 -9.42
N MET A 83 -0.58 0.88 -9.84
CA MET A 83 -1.31 1.57 -10.90
C MET A 83 -0.30 2.29 -11.78
N ALA A 84 -0.42 2.17 -13.09
CA ALA A 84 0.45 2.83 -14.05
C ALA A 84 -0.28 3.09 -15.36
N GLU A 85 0.28 3.94 -16.21
CA GLU A 85 -0.36 4.27 -17.48
C GLU A 85 -0.38 3.12 -18.50
N ASP A 86 0.57 2.19 -18.40
CA ASP A 86 0.73 1.05 -19.30
C ASP A 86 1.42 -0.14 -18.59
N GLU A 87 1.45 -1.28 -19.27
CA GLU A 87 1.99 -2.56 -18.74
C GLU A 87 3.50 -2.50 -18.47
N GLU A 88 4.25 -1.73 -19.24
CA GLU A 88 5.70 -1.63 -19.08
C GLU A 88 6.05 -0.93 -17.76
N TYR A 89 5.42 0.23 -17.51
CA TYR A 89 5.57 0.93 -16.23
C TYR A 89 5.01 0.12 -15.08
N LEU A 90 3.87 -0.56 -15.25
CA LEU A 90 3.27 -1.39 -14.20
C LEU A 90 4.21 -2.52 -13.76
N GLN A 91 4.91 -3.15 -14.71
CA GLN A 91 5.92 -4.18 -14.41
C GLN A 91 7.15 -3.62 -13.71
N VAL A 92 7.64 -2.45 -14.13
CA VAL A 92 8.78 -1.78 -13.49
C VAL A 92 8.47 -1.46 -12.03
N ILE A 93 7.34 -0.78 -11.76
CA ILE A 93 7.01 -0.35 -10.40
C ILE A 93 6.66 -1.51 -9.48
N SER A 94 6.10 -2.60 -10.02
CA SER A 94 5.67 -3.74 -9.20
C SER A 94 6.77 -4.73 -8.85
N ASN A 95 7.89 -4.67 -9.57
CA ASN A 95 9.11 -5.43 -9.28
C ASN A 95 10.20 -4.59 -8.61
N ASP A 96 9.97 -3.28 -8.40
CA ASP A 96 10.97 -2.31 -7.95
C ASP A 96 12.22 -2.28 -8.85
N ASP A 97 12.03 -2.52 -10.15
CA ASP A 97 13.10 -2.66 -11.17
C ASP A 97 13.34 -1.32 -11.89
N GLU A 98 13.68 -0.30 -11.10
CA GLU A 98 13.85 1.10 -11.55
C GLU A 98 15.04 1.26 -12.52
N GLU A 99 15.91 0.25 -12.66
CA GLU A 99 17.02 0.26 -13.63
C GLU A 99 16.54 0.20 -15.08
N LYS A 100 15.36 -0.38 -15.34
CA LYS A 100 14.80 -0.50 -16.69
C LYS A 100 14.25 0.81 -17.23
N ILE A 101 13.59 1.60 -16.39
CA ILE A 101 13.01 2.90 -16.77
C ILE A 101 13.34 3.91 -15.68
N PRO A 102 14.21 4.90 -15.95
CA PRO A 102 14.54 5.95 -14.99
C PRO A 102 13.29 6.75 -14.64
N LEU A 103 12.89 6.65 -13.37
CA LEU A 103 11.73 7.32 -12.81
C LEU A 103 12.16 8.20 -11.64
N GLN A 104 11.61 9.40 -11.54
CA GLN A 104 11.73 10.18 -10.31
C GLN A 104 10.72 9.66 -9.30
N LYS A 105 11.17 9.46 -8.05
CA LYS A 105 10.37 8.85 -6.99
C LYS A 105 10.05 9.86 -5.90
N LYS A 106 8.76 9.99 -5.58
CA LYS A 106 8.30 10.66 -4.36
C LYS A 106 7.68 9.63 -3.45
N GLN A 107 8.22 9.49 -2.23
CA GLN A 107 7.65 8.63 -1.21
C GLN A 107 6.89 9.46 -0.17
N VAL A 108 5.70 9.00 0.16
CA VAL A 108 4.86 9.51 1.25
C VAL A 108 4.68 8.37 2.25
N ASN A 109 5.05 8.61 3.50
CA ASN A 109 4.78 7.65 4.57
C ASN A 109 3.33 7.85 5.02
N ILE A 110 2.58 6.76 5.12
CA ILE A 110 1.23 6.77 5.68
C ILE A 110 1.33 6.18 7.08
N GLY A 111 0.98 6.97 8.08
CA GLY A 111 1.05 6.58 9.47
C GLY A 111 -0.32 6.59 10.13
N VAL A 112 -0.55 5.66 11.06
CA VAL A 112 -1.66 5.69 12.03
C VAL A 112 -1.15 5.51 13.46
N ASP A 113 -1.73 6.26 14.41
CA ASP A 113 -1.46 6.09 15.86
C ASP A 113 -2.30 4.92 16.44
N SER A 114 -3.43 4.60 15.79
CA SER A 114 -4.49 3.71 16.29
C SER A 114 -4.43 2.25 15.79
N CYS A 115 -3.26 1.75 15.35
CA CYS A 115 -3.11 0.37 14.85
C CYS A 115 -4.06 -0.01 13.68
N SER A 116 -4.61 0.99 12.96
CA SER A 116 -5.59 0.81 11.88
C SER A 116 -5.56 1.99 10.89
N TYR A 117 -5.63 1.75 9.58
CA TYR A 117 -5.83 2.78 8.54
C TYR A 117 -7.30 2.92 8.17
N ASN A 118 -7.74 4.14 7.91
CA ASN A 118 -8.91 4.35 7.06
C ASN A 118 -8.45 4.37 5.60
N MET A 119 -9.07 3.52 4.80
CA MET A 119 -8.84 3.44 3.37
C MET A 119 -10.17 3.69 2.66
N LYS A 120 -10.21 4.76 1.88
CA LYS A 120 -11.33 5.11 1.03
C LYS A 120 -10.92 5.05 -0.44
N VAL A 121 -11.63 4.23 -1.20
CA VAL A 121 -11.47 4.05 -2.64
C VAL A 121 -12.80 4.43 -3.27
N ASP A 122 -12.81 5.50 -4.05
CA ASP A 122 -14.03 6.13 -4.56
C ASP A 122 -15.03 6.42 -3.42
N ASP A 123 -16.20 5.80 -3.47
CA ASP A 123 -17.29 5.97 -2.50
C ASP A 123 -17.28 4.91 -1.39
N ILE A 124 -16.31 3.97 -1.41
CA ILE A 124 -16.22 2.86 -0.47
C ILE A 124 -15.11 3.15 0.54
N GLU A 125 -15.44 3.06 1.83
CA GLU A 125 -14.51 3.31 2.93
C GLU A 125 -14.48 2.09 3.87
N LEU A 126 -13.28 1.66 4.24
CA LEU A 126 -13.04 0.59 5.21
C LEU A 126 -11.93 0.98 6.18
N THR A 127 -11.99 0.41 7.38
CA THR A 127 -10.88 0.39 8.33
C THR A 127 -10.08 -0.90 8.12
N VAL A 128 -8.76 -0.79 8.01
CA VAL A 128 -7.80 -1.89 7.79
C VAL A 128 -6.86 -1.95 8.99
N ASP A 129 -6.77 -3.08 9.68
CA ASP A 129 -5.94 -3.21 10.89
C ASP A 129 -4.47 -3.46 10.53
N THR A 130 -3.54 -2.84 11.27
CA THR A 130 -2.11 -2.69 10.88
C THR A 130 -1.12 -3.23 11.90
N SER A 131 -1.63 -3.93 12.92
CA SER A 131 -0.94 -4.50 14.10
C SER A 131 -0.68 -3.52 15.23
N ILE A 132 -0.36 -4.08 16.41
CA ILE A 132 -0.24 -3.41 17.72
C ILE A 132 0.78 -2.27 17.80
N ASN A 133 1.64 -2.12 16.80
CA ASN A 133 2.71 -1.10 16.80
C ASN A 133 2.48 0.02 15.79
N GLY A 134 1.32 0.09 15.14
CA GLY A 134 1.03 1.10 14.11
C GLY A 134 2.08 1.03 13.00
N LEU A 135 1.94 0.09 12.06
CA LEU A 135 2.91 0.02 10.97
C LEU A 135 2.82 1.29 10.10
N ILE A 136 3.93 1.63 9.44
CA ILE A 136 3.98 2.72 8.46
C ILE A 136 3.82 2.08 7.08
N GLY A 137 2.69 2.36 6.43
CA GLY A 137 2.52 2.10 5.02
C GLY A 137 3.24 3.19 4.23
N PHE A 138 3.37 3.01 2.92
CA PHE A 138 3.91 4.06 2.08
C PHE A 138 3.24 4.08 0.72
N VAL A 139 3.19 5.28 0.16
CA VAL A 139 2.86 5.51 -1.25
C VAL A 139 4.09 6.02 -1.94
N ARG A 140 4.37 5.44 -3.11
CA ARG A 140 5.39 5.90 -4.04
C ARG A 140 4.71 6.39 -5.30
N GLU A 141 4.95 7.63 -5.63
CA GLU A 141 4.57 8.24 -6.90
C GLU A 141 5.79 8.26 -7.81
N TYR A 142 5.61 7.75 -9.03
CA TYR A 142 6.64 7.63 -10.05
C TYR A 142 6.37 8.64 -11.17
N PHE A 143 7.37 9.44 -11.50
CA PHE A 143 7.26 10.50 -12.50
C PHE A 143 8.27 10.34 -13.63
N SER A 144 7.90 10.75 -14.83
CA SER A 144 8.84 10.92 -15.94
C SER A 144 9.84 12.04 -15.64
N ASN A 145 10.89 12.13 -16.44
CA ASN A 145 11.86 13.24 -16.36
C ASN A 145 11.23 14.62 -16.60
N GLU A 146 10.07 14.67 -17.24
CA GLU A 146 9.30 15.89 -17.50
C GLU A 146 8.36 16.25 -16.33
N GLY A 147 8.37 15.47 -15.25
CA GLY A 147 7.53 15.67 -14.07
C GLY A 147 6.08 15.17 -14.23
N ILE A 148 5.80 14.38 -15.27
CA ILE A 148 4.47 13.78 -15.48
C ILE A 148 4.36 12.54 -14.60
N LEU A 149 3.30 12.42 -13.81
CA LEU A 149 3.04 11.23 -13.02
C LEU A 149 2.72 10.04 -13.96
N ARG A 150 3.42 8.92 -13.79
CA ARG A 150 3.34 7.73 -14.66
C ARG A 150 2.85 6.49 -13.92
N GLY A 151 3.02 6.46 -12.60
CA GLY A 151 2.57 5.34 -11.79
C GLY A 151 2.54 5.64 -10.28
N ILE A 152 1.82 4.79 -9.57
CA ILE A 152 1.64 4.83 -8.12
C ILE A 152 1.76 3.40 -7.60
N ALA A 153 2.58 3.22 -6.57
CA ALA A 153 2.63 1.99 -5.78
C ALA A 153 2.26 2.31 -4.34
N VAL A 154 1.28 1.59 -3.80
CA VAL A 154 0.86 1.65 -2.40
C VAL A 154 1.24 0.35 -1.73
N THR A 155 1.85 0.40 -0.55
CA THR A 155 2.09 -0.78 0.29
C THR A 155 1.56 -0.52 1.68
N ILE A 156 0.70 -1.43 2.15
CA ILE A 156 0.01 -1.37 3.43
C ILE A 156 0.17 -2.73 4.11
N ALA A 157 0.78 -2.72 5.28
CA ALA A 157 0.76 -3.90 6.14
C ALA A 157 -0.64 -4.07 6.76
N CYS A 158 -1.17 -5.27 6.63
CA CYS A 158 -2.48 -5.70 7.10
C CYS A 158 -2.27 -6.81 8.14
N ASN A 159 -2.70 -6.58 9.37
CA ASN A 159 -2.61 -7.58 10.44
C ASN A 159 -3.87 -8.46 10.54
N ASP A 160 -4.88 -8.16 9.71
CA ASP A 160 -6.03 -9.02 9.54
C ASP A 160 -5.62 -10.40 9.02
N ASN A 161 -6.41 -11.42 9.35
CA ASN A 161 -6.28 -12.74 8.71
C ASN A 161 -6.36 -12.58 7.17
N PHE A 162 -5.55 -13.34 6.42
CA PHE A 162 -5.47 -13.23 4.96
C PHE A 162 -6.85 -13.26 4.26
N ASP A 163 -7.77 -14.11 4.71
CA ASP A 163 -9.10 -14.23 4.10
C ASP A 163 -10.01 -13.02 4.42
N ILE A 164 -9.80 -12.38 5.57
CA ILE A 164 -10.44 -11.11 5.93
C ILE A 164 -9.88 -9.99 5.03
N ALA A 165 -8.55 -9.87 4.92
CA ALA A 165 -7.90 -8.88 4.06
C ALA A 165 -8.33 -9.04 2.59
N LYS A 166 -8.40 -10.28 2.10
CA LYS A 166 -8.94 -10.60 0.76
C LYS A 166 -10.37 -10.10 0.59
N THR A 167 -11.23 -10.32 1.58
CA THR A 167 -12.62 -9.84 1.56
C THR A 167 -12.70 -8.31 1.56
N GLN A 168 -11.82 -7.63 2.29
CA GLN A 168 -11.73 -6.15 2.29
C GLN A 168 -11.29 -5.62 0.93
N ILE A 169 -10.27 -6.23 0.30
CA ILE A 169 -9.86 -5.90 -1.08
C ILE A 169 -11.02 -6.08 -2.06
N ASP A 170 -11.77 -7.18 -1.91
CA ASP A 170 -12.91 -7.46 -2.76
C ASP A 170 -14.01 -6.40 -2.62
N LYS A 171 -14.20 -5.84 -1.42
CA LYS A 171 -15.12 -4.73 -1.15
C LYS A 171 -14.61 -3.38 -1.67
N LEU A 172 -13.37 -3.00 -1.36
CA LEU A 172 -12.81 -1.70 -1.77
C LEU A 172 -12.72 -1.57 -3.29
N PHE A 173 -12.38 -2.67 -3.94
CA PHE A 173 -12.21 -2.76 -5.38
C PHE A 173 -13.27 -3.68 -5.96
N THR A 174 -14.52 -3.58 -5.48
CA THR A 174 -15.66 -4.25 -6.11
C THR A 174 -15.64 -3.89 -7.58
N SER A 175 -15.30 -4.89 -8.38
CA SER A 175 -15.35 -4.84 -9.82
C SER A 175 -16.77 -4.49 -10.23
N VAL A 176 -17.00 -3.27 -10.68
CA VAL A 176 -18.08 -3.05 -11.64
C VAL A 176 -17.55 -3.56 -12.95
N ALA A 177 -17.87 -4.83 -13.25
CA ALA A 177 -17.77 -5.39 -14.59
C ALA A 177 -18.65 -4.57 -15.55
#